data_AF-A0A7Y3AN85-F1
#
_entry.id   AF-A0A7Y3AN85-F1
#
_cell.length_a   1.000
_cell.length_b   1.000
_cell.length_c   1.000
_cell.angle_alpha   90.00
_cell.angle_beta   90.00
_cell.angle_gamma   90.00
#
_symmetry.space_group_name_H-M   'P 1'
#
loop_
_entity.id
_entity.type
_entity.pdbx_description
1 polymer ?
#
loop_
_entity_poly.entity_id
_entity_poly.type
_entity_poly.pdbx_seq_one_letter_code
_entity_poly.pdbx_strand_id
1 'polypeptide(L)' 'MKNQGYDPQLISAAMMSASGIYATYTTAGNTGGLQPSGVDKVVMMYRRNLEHIQERKKAEYEGE' A
#
# COMPACT_ATOMS: atom_id res chain seq x y z
N MET A 1 -11.91 -1.34 13.89
CA MET A 1 -10.65 -0.60 14.13
C MET A 1 -10.88 0.89 14.37
N LYS A 2 -11.53 1.65 13.47
CA LYS A 2 -11.85 3.08 13.71
C LYS A 2 -12.64 3.33 15.02
N ASN A 3 -13.52 2.40 15.38
CA ASN A 3 -14.35 2.47 16.60
C ASN A 3 -13.70 1.79 17.83
N GLN A 4 -12.44 1.34 17.73
CA GLN A 4 -11.72 0.66 18.82
C GLN A 4 -10.74 1.60 19.56
N GLY A 5 -10.80 2.91 19.28
CA GLY A 5 -9.96 3.92 19.95
C GLY A 5 -8.54 4.05 19.40
N TYR A 6 -8.13 3.24 18.43
CA TYR A 6 -6.84 3.38 17.77
C TYR A 6 -6.84 4.53 16.77
N ASP A 7 -5.77 5.33 16.78
CA ASP A 7 -5.56 6.40 15.80
C ASP A 7 -5.47 5.80 14.38
N PRO A 8 -6.39 6.16 13.46
CA PRO A 8 -6.34 5.70 12.08
C PRO A 8 -5.01 6.03 11.39
N GLN A 9 -4.37 7.15 11.72
CA GLN A 9 -3.08 7.53 11.14
C GLN A 9 -1.97 6.57 11.55
N LEU A 10 -1.95 6.17 12.82
CA LEU A 10 -1.03 5.15 13.33
C LEU A 10 -1.23 3.82 12.61
N ILE A 11 -2.48 3.39 12.43
CA ILE A 11 -2.80 2.16 11.70
C ILE A 11 -2.32 2.25 10.24
N SER A 12 -2.59 3.37 9.58
CA SER A 12 -2.12 3.60 8.21
C SER A 12 -0.60 3.57 8.09
N ALA A 13 0.11 4.20 9.03
CA ALA A 13 1.57 4.19 9.06
C ALA A 13 2.13 2.78 9.28
N ALA A 14 1.53 1.99 10.19
CA ALA A 14 1.93 0.61 10.46
C ALA A 14 1.72 -0.28 9.22
N MET A 15 0.56 -0.16 8.56
CA MET A 15 0.25 -0.89 7.32
C MET A 15 1.21 -0.54 6.19
N MET A 16 1.50 0.76 5.99
CA MET A 16 2.46 1.22 4.99
C MET A 16 3.86 0.66 5.25
N SER A 17 4.30 0.69 6.51
CA SER A 17 5.61 0.18 6.93
C SER A 17 5.72 -1.33 6.70
N ALA A 18 4.73 -2.11 7.14
CA ALA A 18 4.69 -3.55 6.94
C ALA A 18 4.73 -3.91 5.44
N SER A 19 3.96 -3.19 4.63
CA SER A 19 3.90 -3.41 3.19
C SER A 19 5.22 -3.05 2.49
N GLY A 20 5.89 -1.97 2.90
CA GLY A 20 7.20 -1.58 2.39
C GLY A 20 8.31 -2.57 2.75
N ILE A 21 8.31 -3.06 4.00
CA ILE A 21 9.26 -4.10 4.46
C ILE A 21 9.07 -5.37 3.65
N TYR A 22 7.83 -5.83 3.48
CA TYR A 22 7.54 -7.04 2.70
C TYR A 22 7.92 -6.89 1.23
N ALA A 23 7.58 -5.76 0.59
CA ALA A 23 7.96 -5.49 -0.80
C ALA A 23 9.49 -5.42 -1.00
N THR A 24 10.21 -4.91 0.00
CA THR A 24 11.67 -4.89 -0.01
C THR A 24 12.24 -6.30 0.09
N TYR A 25 11.74 -7.10 1.05
CA TYR A 25 12.15 -8.50 1.22
C TYR A 25 11.90 -9.34 -0.04
N THR A 26 10.72 -9.23 -0.66
CA THR A 26 10.40 -10.05 -1.85
C THR A 26 11.26 -9.69 -3.06
N THR A 27 11.78 -8.47 -3.14
CA THR A 27 12.56 -8.00 -4.28
C THR A 27 14.07 -8.12 -4.05
N ALA A 28 14.54 -7.86 -2.83
CA ALA A 28 15.96 -7.77 -2.50
C ALA A 28 16.46 -8.87 -1.53
N GLY A 29 15.57 -9.71 -1.00
CA GLY A 29 15.91 -10.75 -0.04
C GLY A 29 16.25 -10.21 1.35
N ASN A 30 16.89 -11.05 2.18
CA ASN A 30 17.19 -10.75 3.59
C ASN A 30 18.35 -9.75 3.80
N THR A 31 19.13 -9.44 2.76
CA THR A 31 20.42 -8.74 2.90
C THR A 31 20.49 -7.45 2.08
N GLY A 32 19.42 -7.07 1.38
CA GLY A 32 19.43 -5.94 0.46
C GLY A 32 18.27 -4.96 0.67
N GLY A 33 18.51 -3.70 0.32
CA GLY A 33 17.48 -2.69 0.11
C GLY A 33 17.10 -2.59 -1.38
N LEU A 34 16.01 -1.87 -1.66
CA LEU A 34 15.66 -1.57 -3.06
C LEU A 34 16.66 -0.56 -3.65
N GLN A 35 17.12 -0.85 -4.87
CA GLN A 35 17.70 0.18 -5.72
C GLN A 35 16.64 1.26 -6.03
N PRO A 36 17.02 2.50 -6.40
CA PRO A 36 16.07 3.57 -6.71
C PRO A 36 14.96 3.14 -7.69
N SER A 37 15.33 2.44 -8.77
CA SER A 37 14.38 1.91 -9.75
C SER A 37 13.43 0.83 -9.19
N GLY A 38 13.83 0.13 -8.13
CA GLY A 38 12.98 -0.80 -7.39
C GLY A 38 11.94 -0.07 -6.55
N VAL A 39 12.34 1.04 -5.90
CA VAL A 39 11.41 1.92 -5.17
C VAL A 39 10.33 2.44 -6.12
N ASP A 40 10.72 2.95 -7.29
CA ASP A 40 9.78 3.46 -8.30
C ASP A 40 8.77 2.40 -8.75
N LYS A 41 9.21 1.16 -8.95
CA LYS A 41 8.32 0.04 -9.32
C LYS A 41 7.29 -0.23 -8.24
N VAL A 42 7.69 -0.26 -6.96
CA VAL A 42 6.78 -0.49 -5.83
C VAL A 42 5.77 0.65 -5.72
N VAL A 43 6.21 1.89 -5.87
CA VAL A 43 5.32 3.08 -5.87
C VAL A 43 4.30 3.01 -7.00
N MET A 44 4.73 2.66 -8.23
CA MET A 44 3.82 2.51 -9.36
C MET A 44 2.79 1.40 -9.13
N MET A 45 3.19 0.28 -8.50
CA MET A 45 2.29 -0.81 -8.17
C MET A 45 1.21 -0.38 -7.16
N TYR A 46 1.59 0.33 -6.09
CA TYR A 46 0.60 0.88 -5.15
C TYR A 46 -0.36 1.87 -5.80
N ARG A 47 0.15 2.75 -6.68
CA ARG A 47 -0.68 3.70 -7.43
C ARG A 47 -1.76 2.96 -8.23
N ARG A 48 -1.37 1.99 -9.05
CA ARG A 48 -2.30 1.22 -9.89
C ARG A 48 -3.37 0.50 -9.07
N ASN A 49 -2.98 -0.11 -7.95
CA ASN A 49 -3.93 -0.75 -7.05
C ASN A 49 -4.90 0.26 -6.42
N LEU A 50 -4.41 1.43 -6.02
CA LEU A 50 -5.27 2.47 -5.48
C LEU A 50 -6.25 2.98 -6.52
N GLU A 51 -5.79 3.26 -7.75
CA GLU A 51 -6.63 3.65 -8.89
C GLU A 51 -7.72 2.61 -9.13
N HIS A 52 -7.37 1.33 -9.20
CA HIS A 52 -8.34 0.24 -9.36
C HIS A 52 -9.39 0.20 -8.24
N ILE A 53 -8.98 0.39 -6.98
CA ILE A 53 -9.91 0.45 -5.85
C ILE A 53 -10.85 1.65 -5.98
N GLN A 54 -10.35 2.82 -6.39
CA GLN A 54 -11.20 4.00 -6.57
C GLN A 54 -12.20 3.81 -7.71
N GLU A 55 -11.77 3.24 -8.84
CA GLU A 55 -12.65 2.91 -9.96
C GLU A 55 -13.78 1.98 -9.53
N ARG A 56 -13.45 0.91 -8.81
CA ARG A 56 -14.43 -0.04 -8.27
C ARG A 56 -15.44 0.63 -7.34
N LYS A 57 -14.98 1.47 -6.42
CA LYS A 57 -15.85 2.21 -5.51
C LYS A 57 -16.77 3.19 -6.22
N LYS A 58 -16.29 3.87 -7.28
CA LYS A 58 -17.15 4.73 -8.10
C LYS A 58 -18.23 3.92 -8.81
N ALA A 59 -17.88 2.79 -9.41
CA ALA A 59 -18.84 1.91 -10.07
C ALA A 59 -19.90 1.35 -9.12
N GLU A 60 -19.53 1.04 -7.87
CA GLU A 60 -20.48 0.63 -6.82
C GLU A 60 -21.45 1.77 -6.45
N TYR A 61 -20.95 3.00 -6.34
CA TYR A 61 -21.77 4.17 -5.98
C TYR A 61 -22.67 4.66 -7.12
N GLU A 62 -22.24 4.53 -8.38
CA GLU A 62 -23.04 4.89 -9.57
C GLU A 62 -24.09 3.81 -9.91
N GLY A 63 -23.96 2.61 -9.37
CA GLY A 63 -24.93 1.52 -9.50
C GLY A 63 -26.01 1.49 -8.40
N GLU A 64 -25.94 2.39 -7.41
CA GLU A 64 -26.96 2.67 -6.39
C GLU A 64 -27.84 3.86 -6.79
#